data_AF-A0A9W4WXD1-F1
#
_entry.id   AF-A0A9W4WXD1-F1
#
_cell.length_a   1.000
_cell.length_b   1.000
_cell.length_c   1.000
_cell.angle_alpha   90.00
_cell.angle_beta   90.00
_cell.angle_gamma   90.00
#
_symmetry.space_group_name_H-M   'P 1'
#
loop_
_entity.id
_entity.type
_entity.pdbx_description
1 polymer ?
#
loop_
_entity_poly.entity_id
_entity_poly.type
_entity_poly.pdbx_seq_one_letter_code
_entity_poly.pdbx_strand_id
1 'polypeptide(L)'
;IDVQSYFMEIYSKAEKSSLAFYLNECRLKSIIDMLIHHMNKYYEKALKEPDSMSVEQICEVAKYCIINALSCQLAINAYKEVASIAFLSLFDAYYFAGSIKVYNLLSASA
;
A
#
# COMPACT_ATOMS: atom_id res chain seq x y z
N ILE A 1 6.21 5.13 7.34
CA ILE A 1 4.85 5.42 6.85
C ILE A 1 4.14 4.09 6.77
N ASP A 2 3.13 3.90 7.60
CA ASP A 2 2.27 2.74 7.54
C ASP A 2 1.05 3.08 6.68
N VAL A 3 0.94 2.42 5.53
CA VAL A 3 -0.12 2.69 4.56
C VAL A 3 -1.49 2.22 5.09
N GLN A 4 -1.53 1.31 6.05
CA GLN A 4 -2.79 0.89 6.67
C GLN A 4 -3.47 2.05 7.40
N SER A 5 -2.69 2.84 8.15
CA SER A 5 -3.16 4.03 8.86
C SER A 5 -3.77 5.07 7.93
N TYR A 6 -3.15 5.32 6.76
CA TYR A 6 -3.69 6.21 5.71
C TYR A 6 -5.06 5.77 5.24
N PHE A 7 -5.21 4.49 4.99
CA PHE A 7 -6.46 4.00 4.46
C PHE A 7 -7.56 3.93 5.52
N MET A 8 -7.22 3.68 6.79
CA MET A 8 -8.19 3.81 7.89
C MET A 8 -8.66 5.26 8.07
N GLU A 9 -7.80 6.25 7.79
CA GLU A 9 -8.16 7.68 7.79
C GLU A 9 -9.20 7.99 6.70
N ILE A 10 -9.03 7.44 5.50
CA ILE A 10 -9.93 7.69 4.35
C ILE A 10 -11.20 6.83 4.41
N TYR A 11 -11.10 5.58 4.84
CA TYR A 11 -12.17 4.61 4.85
C TYR A 11 -12.49 4.20 6.30
N SER A 12 -13.22 5.07 7.00
CA SER A 12 -13.51 4.98 8.45
C SER A 12 -14.34 3.76 8.92
N LYS A 13 -14.69 2.80 8.04
CA LYS A 13 -15.45 1.59 8.40
C LYS A 13 -14.56 0.36 8.33
N ALA A 14 -14.49 -0.41 9.42
CA ALA A 14 -13.61 -1.58 9.57
C ALA A 14 -13.75 -2.66 8.46
N GLU A 15 -14.93 -2.83 7.87
CA GLU A 15 -15.17 -3.72 6.71
C GLU A 15 -14.33 -3.36 5.47
N LYS A 16 -13.82 -2.13 5.41
CA LYS A 16 -13.01 -1.60 4.31
C LYS A 16 -11.52 -1.64 4.57
N SER A 17 -11.08 -2.30 5.65
CA SER A 17 -9.68 -2.24 6.09
C SER A 17 -8.72 -3.20 5.37
N SER A 18 -9.22 -4.07 4.50
CA SER A 18 -8.40 -5.07 3.82
C SER A 18 -7.62 -4.47 2.66
N LEU A 19 -6.39 -4.96 2.45
CA LEU A 19 -5.57 -4.57 1.30
C LEU A 19 -6.31 -4.83 -0.03
N ALA A 20 -7.03 -5.95 -0.13
CA ALA A 20 -7.84 -6.26 -1.30
C ALA A 20 -8.92 -5.20 -1.59
N PHE A 21 -9.57 -4.66 -0.56
CA PHE A 21 -10.53 -3.57 -0.73
C PHE A 21 -9.85 -2.31 -1.30
N TYR A 22 -8.68 -1.94 -0.77
CA TYR A 22 -7.94 -0.77 -1.24
C TYR A 22 -7.41 -0.92 -2.66
N LEU A 23 -6.89 -2.10 -2.99
CA LEU A 23 -6.44 -2.44 -4.34
C LEU A 23 -7.58 -2.23 -5.37
N ASN A 24 -8.79 -2.68 -5.01
CA ASN A 24 -9.96 -2.46 -5.83
C ASN A 24 -10.31 -0.96 -6.00
N GLU A 25 -10.27 -0.18 -4.91
CA GLU A 25 -10.52 1.27 -4.96
C GLU A 25 -9.49 2.03 -5.83
N CYS A 26 -8.21 1.64 -5.76
CA CYS A 26 -7.16 2.19 -6.61
C CYS A 26 -7.25 1.72 -8.08
N ARG A 27 -8.27 0.93 -8.45
CA ARG A 27 -8.40 0.22 -9.75
C ARG A 27 -7.21 -0.69 -10.07
N LEU A 28 -6.41 -1.00 -9.06
CA LEU A 28 -5.35 -1.98 -9.09
C LEU A 28 -5.99 -3.29 -8.70
N LYS A 29 -6.88 -3.80 -9.56
CA LYS A 29 -7.60 -5.05 -9.31
C LYS A 29 -6.58 -6.06 -8.78
N SER A 30 -6.71 -6.47 -7.51
CA SER A 30 -5.94 -7.58 -6.99
C SER A 30 -6.40 -8.77 -7.83
N ILE A 31 -5.61 -9.11 -8.84
CA ILE A 31 -5.91 -10.26 -9.69
C ILE A 31 -5.70 -11.53 -8.86
N ILE A 32 -5.02 -11.45 -7.71
CA ILE A 32 -4.75 -12.57 -6.83
C ILE A 32 -4.65 -12.06 -5.39
N ASP A 33 -5.69 -12.19 -4.58
CA ASP A 33 -5.51 -12.11 -3.13
C ASP A 33 -4.89 -13.45 -2.70
N MET A 34 -3.55 -13.54 -2.81
CA MET A 34 -2.85 -14.80 -2.58
C MET A 34 -2.85 -15.08 -1.08
N LEU A 35 -3.73 -15.99 -0.65
CA LEU A 35 -3.80 -16.42 0.74
C LEU A 35 -2.43 -16.96 1.19
N ILE A 36 -2.05 -16.65 2.43
CA ILE A 36 -0.72 -17.00 2.97
C ILE A 36 -0.39 -18.49 2.87
N HIS A 37 -1.39 -19.36 3.02
CA HIS A 37 -1.21 -20.80 2.90
C HIS A 37 -0.92 -21.25 1.46
N HIS A 38 -1.38 -20.53 0.42
CA HIS A 38 -1.00 -20.77 -0.97
C HIS A 38 0.45 -20.36 -1.22
N MET A 39 0.88 -19.19 -0.73
CA MET A 39 2.29 -18.77 -0.83
C MET A 39 3.20 -19.79 -0.15
N ASN A 40 2.88 -20.20 1.08
CA ASN A 40 3.67 -21.19 1.82
C ASN A 40 3.78 -22.51 1.05
N LYS A 41 2.68 -22.98 0.44
CA LYS A 41 2.68 -24.18 -0.40
C LYS A 41 3.62 -24.05 -1.60
N TYR A 42 3.62 -22.90 -2.27
CA TYR A 42 4.53 -22.65 -3.41
C TYR A 42 5.99 -22.61 -2.98
N TYR A 43 6.30 -21.93 -1.88
CA TYR A 43 7.66 -21.93 -1.32
C TYR A 43 8.12 -23.32 -0.89
N GLU A 44 7.27 -24.08 -0.18
CA GLU A 44 7.59 -25.44 0.22
C GLU A 44 7.84 -26.35 -0.99
N LYS A 45 7.02 -26.25 -2.03
CA LYS A 45 7.21 -27.02 -3.26
C LYS A 45 8.53 -26.64 -3.94
N ALA A 46 8.80 -25.35 -4.11
CA ALA A 46 10.03 -24.86 -4.74
C ALA A 46 11.30 -25.28 -3.97
N LEU A 47 11.22 -25.44 -2.64
CA LEU A 47 12.32 -25.91 -1.80
C LEU A 47 12.53 -27.42 -1.87
N LYS A 48 11.45 -28.21 -1.90
CA LYS A 48 11.51 -29.69 -1.83
C LYS A 48 11.70 -30.32 -3.21
N GLU A 49 10.98 -29.85 -4.21
CA GLU A 49 10.86 -30.47 -5.53
C GLU A 49 10.83 -29.39 -6.63
N PRO A 50 11.99 -28.77 -6.94
CA PRO A 50 12.06 -27.73 -7.96
C PRO A 50 11.78 -28.32 -9.34
N ASP A 51 10.63 -27.93 -9.92
CA ASP A 51 10.20 -28.24 -11.28
C ASP A 51 9.78 -26.96 -12.04
N SER A 52 9.49 -27.07 -13.33
CA SER A 52 9.01 -25.93 -14.14
C SER A 52 7.75 -25.28 -13.54
N MET A 53 6.86 -26.08 -12.96
CA MET A 53 5.64 -25.59 -12.31
C MET A 53 5.94 -24.76 -11.06
N SER A 54 6.95 -25.14 -10.28
CA SER A 54 7.38 -24.42 -9.08
C SER A 54 7.98 -23.06 -9.44
N VAL A 55 8.69 -22.97 -10.57
CA VAL A 55 9.20 -21.69 -11.10
C VAL A 55 8.03 -20.76 -11.45
N GLU A 56 7.01 -21.26 -12.16
CA GLU A 56 5.82 -20.47 -12.48
C GLU A 56 5.10 -19.97 -11.22
N GLN A 57 4.93 -20.84 -10.23
CA GLN A 57 4.31 -20.50 -8.94
C GLN A 57 5.07 -19.41 -8.18
N ILE A 58 6.40 -19.48 -8.12
CA ILE A 58 7.22 -18.44 -7.51
C ILE A 58 7.15 -17.13 -8.32
N CYS A 59 7.10 -17.21 -9.65
CA CYS A 59 6.85 -16.03 -10.49
C CYS A 59 5.48 -15.37 -10.19
N GLU A 60 4.44 -16.15 -9.89
CA GLU A 60 3.15 -15.61 -9.45
C GLU A 60 3.25 -14.88 -8.09
N VAL A 61 3.97 -15.46 -7.12
CA VAL A 61 4.24 -14.79 -5.83
C VAL A 61 4.97 -13.47 -6.05
N ALA A 62 5.99 -13.45 -6.92
CA ALA A 62 6.74 -12.23 -7.23
C ALA A 62 5.84 -11.15 -7.86
N LYS A 63 4.99 -11.51 -8.82
CA LYS A 63 4.02 -10.60 -9.43
C LYS A 63 3.07 -10.00 -8.38
N TYR A 64 2.55 -10.85 -7.48
CA TYR A 64 1.71 -10.41 -6.36
C TYR A 64 2.43 -9.38 -5.47
N CYS A 65 3.66 -9.67 -5.04
CA CYS A 65 4.45 -8.76 -4.22
C CYS A 65 4.71 -7.41 -4.91
N ILE A 66 5.02 -7.41 -6.20
CA ILE A 66 5.26 -6.19 -6.99
C ILE A 66 4.00 -5.32 -7.03
N ILE A 67 2.83 -5.91 -7.31
CA ILE A 67 1.55 -5.20 -7.36
C ILE A 67 1.23 -4.57 -6.00
N ASN A 68 1.41 -5.31 -4.90
CA ASN A 68 1.17 -4.79 -3.56
C ASN A 68 2.12 -3.65 -3.21
N ALA A 69 3.42 -3.76 -3.55
CA ALA A 69 4.39 -2.71 -3.30
C ALA A 69 4.07 -1.42 -4.07
N LEU A 70 3.69 -1.52 -5.35
CA LEU A 70 3.26 -0.37 -6.16
C LEU A 70 2.03 0.31 -5.58
N SER A 71 1.11 -0.47 -5.04
CA SER A 71 -0.12 0.05 -4.44
C SER A 71 0.16 0.84 -3.17
N CYS A 72 1.07 0.33 -2.32
CA CYS A 72 1.56 1.09 -1.16
C CYS A 72 2.28 2.38 -1.58
N GLN A 73 3.04 2.36 -2.68
CA GLN A 73 3.73 3.55 -3.19
C GLN A 73 2.77 4.66 -3.61
N LEU A 74 1.60 4.32 -4.16
CA LEU A 74 0.58 5.30 -4.55
C LEU A 74 0.00 6.03 -3.33
N ALA A 75 -0.22 5.34 -2.21
CA ALA A 75 -0.63 5.98 -0.96
C ALA A 75 0.43 6.96 -0.44
N ILE A 76 1.71 6.58 -0.53
CA ILE A 76 2.82 7.49 -0.15
C ILE A 76 2.87 8.72 -1.05
N ASN A 77 2.56 8.58 -2.34
CA ASN A 77 2.56 9.71 -3.27
C ASN A 77 1.49 10.76 -2.91
N ALA A 78 0.32 10.34 -2.42
CA ALA A 78 -0.70 11.28 -1.92
C ALA A 78 -0.16 12.16 -0.77
N TYR A 79 0.58 11.57 0.18
CA TYR A 79 1.21 12.37 1.24
C TYR A 79 2.35 13.25 0.75
N LYS A 80 3.09 12.84 -0.29
CA LYS A 80 4.11 13.71 -0.91
C LYS A 80 3.47 14.96 -1.52
N GLU A 81 2.31 14.83 -2.16
CA GLU A 81 1.57 15.98 -2.69
C GLU A 81 1.11 16.91 -1.56
N VAL A 82 0.53 16.36 -0.50
CA VAL A 82 0.14 17.13 0.69
C VAL A 82 1.34 17.85 1.33
N ALA A 83 2.46 17.15 1.47
CA ALA A 83 3.70 17.72 2.01
C ALA A 83 4.20 18.89 1.15
N SER A 84 4.16 18.73 -0.17
CA SER A 84 4.56 19.76 -1.13
C SER A 84 3.66 20.99 -1.07
N ILE A 85 2.33 20.80 -0.95
CA ILE A 85 1.37 21.91 -0.88
C ILE A 85 1.47 22.65 0.46
N ALA A 86 1.58 21.91 1.56
CA ALA A 86 1.58 22.48 2.90
C ALA A 86 2.97 22.91 3.41
N PHE A 87 4.01 22.85 2.57
CA PHE A 87 5.41 23.14 2.94
C PHE A 87 5.86 22.35 4.19
N LEU A 88 5.53 21.06 4.21
CA LEU A 88 5.84 20.14 5.30
C LEU A 88 6.85 19.09 4.86
N SER A 89 7.51 18.46 5.83
CA SER A 89 8.19 17.20 5.54
C SER A 89 7.16 16.10 5.25
N LEU A 90 7.56 15.06 4.52
CA LEU A 90 6.70 13.89 4.30
C LEU A 90 6.27 13.23 5.62
N PHE A 91 7.15 13.24 6.63
CA PHE A 91 6.85 12.72 7.95
C PHE A 91 5.72 13.53 8.62
N ASP A 92 5.81 14.86 8.57
CA ASP A 92 4.80 15.71 9.20
C ASP A 92 3.46 15.64 8.48
N ALA A 93 3.47 15.58 7.14
CA ALA A 93 2.27 15.38 6.36
C ALA A 93 1.56 14.06 6.68
N TYR A 94 2.30 13.04 7.13
CA TYR A 94 1.76 11.74 7.50
C TYR A 94 1.27 11.69 8.95
N TYR A 95 2.05 12.16 9.93
CA TYR A 95 1.72 11.99 11.35
C TYR A 95 0.84 13.10 11.94
N PHE A 96 0.89 14.32 11.40
CA PHE A 96 0.17 15.43 11.99
C PHE A 96 -1.22 15.63 11.38
N ALA A 97 -2.13 16.12 12.23
CA ALA A 97 -3.49 16.44 11.85
C ALA A 97 -3.55 17.55 10.78
N GLY A 98 -4.71 17.63 10.10
CA GLY A 98 -4.96 18.63 9.06
C GLY A 98 -4.75 20.08 9.50
N SER A 99 -4.91 20.38 10.79
CA SER A 99 -4.72 21.73 11.34
C SER A 99 -3.30 22.27 11.11
N ILE A 100 -2.27 21.44 11.29
CA ILE A 100 -0.86 21.84 11.08
C ILE A 100 -0.61 22.08 9.60
N LYS A 101 -1.19 21.25 8.73
CA LYS A 101 -1.09 21.37 7.27
C LYS A 101 -1.68 22.70 6.79
N VAL A 102 -2.88 23.04 7.27
CA VAL A 102 -3.56 24.30 6.95
C VAL A 102 -2.82 25.50 7.54
N TYR A 103 -2.34 25.40 8.77
CA TYR A 103 -1.58 26.47 9.41
C TYR A 103 -0.32 26.85 8.60
N ASN A 104 0.46 25.85 8.17
CA ASN A 104 1.66 26.11 7.37
C ASN A 104 1.31 26.68 6.00
N LEU A 105 0.28 26.16 5.33
CA LEU A 105 -0.19 26.68 4.05
C LEU A 105 -0.60 28.16 4.15
N LEU A 106 -1.36 28.53 5.18
CA LEU A 106 -1.79 29.92 5.42
C LEU A 106 -0.61 30.82 5.78
N SER A 107 0.32 30.33 6.61
CA SER A 107 1.51 31.09 7.03
C SER A 107 2.46 31.37 5.86
N ALA A 108 2.57 30.44 4.91
CA ALA A 108 3.37 30.62 3.69
C ALA A 108 2.73 31.58 2.67
N SER A 109 1.42 31.84 2.80
CA SER A 109 0.65 32.71 1.89
C SER A 109 0.41 34.11 2.46
N ALA A 110 0.87 34.40 3.67
CA ALA A 110 0.75 35.68 4.38
C ALA A 110 1.95 36.59 4.08
#